data_AF-A0R453-F1
#
_entry.id   AF-A0R453-F1
#
_cell.length_a   1.000
_cell.length_b   1.000
_cell.length_c   1.000
_cell.angle_alpha   90.00
_cell.angle_beta   90.00
_cell.angle_gamma   90.00
#
_symmetry.space_group_name_H-M   'P 1'
#
loop_
_entity.id
_entity.type
_entity.pdbx_description
1 polymer ?
#
loop_
_entity_poly.entity_id
_entity_poly.type
_entity_poly.pdbx_seq_one_letter_code
_entity_poly.pdbx_strand_id
1 'polypeptide(L)'
;MNTTPPGWYPAPDDQTQLRYFDGHKWTDQTAPAAAVARPRGGMPPWAWILIATGVVFLLVSIVAGVIVFRAAPPIGVDALDSSTSSVEAPSQPQLMPGLTLPAGAKLANEQPGEWEQWIVQAGYSETVDDLRQQLPIGRPYDGLAWCSEFVFAKEVDGESHEFTRWTWGTEADLLSVTASPGAVEKEHAEVMVSREPSDSGCVR
;
A
#
# COMPACT_ATOMS: atom_id res chain seq x y z
N MET A 1 -33.61 -9.15 20.06
CA MET A 1 -33.22 -8.96 21.47
C MET A 1 -31.73 -8.67 21.47
N ASN A 2 -31.30 -7.43 21.79
CA ASN A 2 -29.89 -7.07 21.81
C ASN A 2 -29.25 -7.59 23.10
N THR A 3 -28.51 -8.69 23.02
CA THR A 3 -27.70 -9.20 24.12
C THR A 3 -26.29 -8.64 23.98
N THR A 4 -25.83 -7.87 24.96
CA THR A 4 -24.44 -7.41 24.99
C THR A 4 -23.52 -8.62 25.14
N PRO A 5 -22.55 -8.84 24.24
CA PRO A 5 -21.65 -9.98 24.36
C PRO A 5 -20.75 -9.85 25.60
N PRO A 6 -20.24 -10.96 26.15
CA PRO A 6 -19.28 -10.92 27.25
C PRO A 6 -17.98 -10.22 26.81
N GLY A 7 -17.42 -9.37 27.68
CA GLY A 7 -16.24 -8.57 27.34
C GLY A 7 -15.87 -7.54 28.41
N TRP A 8 -14.76 -6.82 28.16
CA TRP A 8 -14.32 -5.70 28.99
C TRP A 8 -14.98 -4.41 28.52
N TYR A 9 -15.64 -3.71 29.43
CA TYR A 9 -16.35 -2.46 29.14
C TYR A 9 -16.01 -1.40 30.20
N PRO A 10 -16.17 -0.08 29.90
CA PRO A 10 -15.96 0.96 30.90
C PRO A 10 -16.86 0.78 32.11
N ALA A 11 -16.30 0.84 33.33
CA ALA A 11 -17.09 0.72 34.54
C ALA A 11 -18.02 1.96 34.68
N PRO A 12 -19.32 1.77 35.00
CA PRO A 12 -20.26 2.88 35.11
C PRO A 12 -19.92 3.85 36.25
N ASP A 13 -19.23 3.36 37.29
CA ASP A 13 -18.86 4.15 38.48
C ASP A 13 -17.48 4.82 38.35
N ASP A 14 -16.60 4.32 37.48
CA ASP A 14 -15.25 4.84 37.26
C ASP A 14 -14.78 4.58 35.82
N GLN A 15 -14.80 5.63 34.99
CA GLN A 15 -14.38 5.54 33.57
C GLN A 15 -12.89 5.28 33.38
N THR A 16 -12.08 5.32 34.45
CA THR A 16 -10.64 4.98 34.38
C THR A 16 -10.38 3.49 34.48
N GLN A 17 -11.42 2.69 34.71
CA GLN A 17 -11.34 1.23 34.86
C GLN A 17 -12.26 0.53 33.86
N LEU A 18 -11.82 -0.64 33.40
CA LEU A 18 -12.65 -1.59 32.68
C LEU A 18 -13.19 -2.61 33.69
N ARG A 19 -14.46 -2.97 33.56
CA ARG A 19 -15.11 -4.04 34.31
C ARG A 19 -15.59 -5.12 33.34
N TYR A 20 -15.47 -6.38 33.72
CA TYR A 20 -15.88 -7.48 32.86
C TYR A 20 -17.40 -7.71 32.94
N PHE A 21 -18.06 -7.82 31.79
CA PHE A 21 -19.45 -8.21 31.64
C PHE A 21 -19.50 -9.66 31.13
N ASP A 22 -20.26 -10.54 31.78
CA ASP A 22 -20.32 -11.98 31.43
C ASP A 22 -21.43 -12.32 30.40
N GLY A 23 -22.10 -11.31 29.85
CA GLY A 23 -23.25 -11.45 28.97
C GLY A 23 -24.60 -11.34 29.68
N HIS A 24 -24.63 -11.46 31.01
CA HIS A 24 -25.85 -11.38 31.82
C HIS A 24 -25.73 -10.35 32.96
N LYS A 25 -24.55 -10.19 33.56
CA LYS A 25 -24.26 -9.24 34.64
C LYS A 25 -22.79 -8.78 34.63
N TRP A 26 -22.53 -7.69 35.34
CA TRP A 26 -21.18 -7.23 35.64
C TRP A 26 -20.54 -8.11 36.72
N THR A 27 -19.27 -8.46 36.55
CA THR A 27 -18.49 -9.24 37.54
C THR A 27 -17.60 -8.31 38.37
N ASP A 28 -16.99 -8.80 39.45
CA ASP A 28 -16.06 -8.01 40.27
C ASP A 28 -14.64 -7.93 39.68
N GLN A 29 -14.44 -8.43 38.46
CA GLN A 29 -13.15 -8.34 37.77
C GLN A 29 -12.98 -6.95 37.15
N THR A 30 -11.90 -6.28 37.53
CA THR A 30 -11.52 -4.96 37.01
C THR A 30 -10.13 -5.01 36.35
N ALA A 31 -9.96 -4.24 35.29
CA ALA A 31 -8.68 -4.02 34.63
C ALA A 31 -8.42 -2.50 34.47
N PRO A 32 -7.18 -2.02 34.54
CA PRO A 32 -6.87 -0.62 34.26
C PRO A 32 -7.23 -0.32 32.80
N ALA A 33 -8.00 0.75 32.55
CA ALA A 33 -8.21 1.21 31.18
C ALA A 33 -6.85 1.68 30.63
N ALA A 34 -6.48 1.23 29.43
CA ALA A 34 -5.27 1.70 28.78
C ALA A 34 -5.31 3.23 28.76
N ALA A 35 -4.28 3.86 29.33
CA ALA A 35 -4.22 5.32 29.42
C ALA A 35 -4.40 5.89 28.01
N VAL A 36 -5.50 6.60 27.79
CA VAL A 36 -5.73 7.31 26.53
C VAL A 36 -4.50 8.16 26.30
N ALA A 37 -3.80 7.92 25.20
CA ALA A 37 -2.62 8.68 24.83
C ALA A 37 -3.00 10.16 24.92
N ARG A 38 -2.38 10.87 25.87
CA ARG A 38 -2.67 12.29 26.10
C ARG A 38 -2.59 12.99 24.73
N PRO A 39 -3.56 13.84 24.36
CA PRO A 39 -3.41 14.65 23.16
C PRO A 39 -2.05 15.34 23.27
N ARG A 40 -1.19 15.14 22.26
CA ARG A 40 0.12 15.79 22.17
C ARG A 40 -0.12 17.27 22.42
N GLY A 41 0.45 17.77 23.52
CA GLY A 41 0.30 19.15 23.95
C GLY A 41 0.52 20.08 22.77
N GLY A 42 -0.40 21.02 22.59
CA GLY A 42 -0.31 22.03 21.54
C GLY A 42 1.10 22.62 21.53
N MET A 43 1.69 22.67 20.33
CA MET A 43 3.03 23.21 20.13
C MET A 43 3.12 24.59 20.80
N PRO A 44 4.14 24.82 21.63
CA PRO A 44 4.29 26.09 22.32
C PRO A 44 4.40 27.22 21.28
N PRO A 45 3.90 28.42 21.57
CA PRO A 45 3.74 29.49 20.58
C PRO A 45 5.05 29.90 19.88
N TRP A 46 6.22 29.61 20.48
CA TRP A 46 7.52 29.84 19.85
C TRP A 46 7.81 28.91 18.67
N ALA A 47 7.21 27.72 18.61
CA ALA A 47 7.38 26.78 17.50
C ALA A 47 6.69 27.28 16.22
N TRP A 48 5.56 27.98 16.34
CA TRP A 48 4.89 28.65 15.21
C TRP A 48 5.74 29.78 14.61
N ILE A 49 6.50 30.49 15.43
CA ILE A 49 7.38 31.58 14.97
C ILE A 49 8.51 31.01 14.10
N LEU A 50 9.08 29.86 14.46
CA LEU A 50 10.12 29.20 13.66
C LEU A 50 9.59 28.69 12.32
N ILE A 51 8.37 28.13 12.31
CA ILE A 51 7.73 27.66 11.06
C ILE A 51 7.43 28.83 10.13
N ALA A 52 6.88 29.94 10.65
CA ALA A 52 6.59 31.11 9.83
C ALA A 52 7.86 31.73 9.21
N THR A 53 8.95 31.76 9.99
CA THR A 53 10.26 32.26 9.52
C THR A 53 10.83 31.36 8.42
N GLY A 54 10.73 30.04 8.57
CA GLY A 54 11.16 29.08 7.55
C GLY A 54 10.38 29.19 6.24
N VAL A 55 9.05 29.36 6.29
CA VAL A 55 8.20 29.52 5.09
C VAL A 55 8.53 30.82 4.35
N VAL A 56 8.77 31.92 5.07
CA VAL A 56 9.18 33.19 4.43
C VAL A 56 10.55 33.04 3.74
N PHE A 57 11.53 32.40 4.39
CA PHE A 57 12.83 32.14 3.76
C PHE A 57 12.72 31.21 2.54
N LEU A 58 11.86 30.20 2.59
CA LEU A 58 11.58 29.30 1.46
C LEU A 58 10.92 30.05 0.29
N LEU A 59 9.94 30.92 0.57
CA LEU A 59 9.28 31.70 -0.48
C LEU A 59 10.24 32.72 -1.11
N VAL A 60 11.10 33.36 -0.31
CA VAL A 60 12.13 34.28 -0.82
C VAL A 60 13.18 33.54 -1.66
N SER A 61 13.59 32.32 -1.27
CA SER A 61 14.53 31.52 -2.07
C SER A 61 13.92 31.00 -3.37
N ILE A 62 12.63 30.63 -3.39
CA ILE A 62 11.90 30.28 -4.62
C ILE A 62 11.82 31.47 -5.57
N VAL A 63 11.50 32.67 -5.07
CA VAL A 63 11.43 33.88 -5.91
C VAL A 63 12.80 34.30 -6.45
N ALA A 64 13.87 34.14 -5.66
CA ALA A 64 15.24 34.41 -6.12
C ALA A 64 15.73 33.36 -7.14
N GLY A 65 15.33 32.10 -7.01
CA GLY A 65 15.69 31.01 -7.93
C GLY A 65 15.11 31.17 -9.34
N VAL A 66 13.94 31.80 -9.48
CA VAL A 66 13.28 32.00 -10.78
C VAL A 66 13.95 33.08 -11.63
N ILE A 67 14.74 34.01 -11.04
CA ILE A 67 15.33 35.13 -11.79
C ILE A 67 16.65 34.75 -12.50
N VAL A 68 17.36 33.69 -12.07
CA VAL A 68 18.66 33.31 -12.67
C VAL A 68 18.54 32.31 -13.82
N PHE A 69 17.40 31.62 -13.98
CA PHE A 69 17.20 30.62 -15.05
C PHE A 69 16.53 31.19 -16.31
N ARG A 70 16.96 32.36 -16.77
CA ARG A 70 16.63 32.90 -18.11
C ARG A 70 17.88 33.28 -18.90
N ALA A 71 18.68 32.28 -19.25
CA ALA A 71 19.60 32.36 -20.39
C ALA A 71 20.09 30.96 -20.77
N ALA A 72 19.32 30.23 -21.57
CA ALA A 72 19.84 29.14 -22.39
C ALA A 72 19.24 29.26 -23.80
N PRO A 73 20.07 29.16 -24.87
CA PRO A 73 19.60 29.26 -26.25
C PRO A 73 18.79 28.02 -26.67
N PRO A 74 17.95 28.13 -27.72
CA PRO A 74 17.19 27.00 -28.24
C PRO A 74 18.13 25.97 -28.87
N ILE A 75 18.23 24.80 -28.24
CA ILE A 75 18.87 23.63 -28.84
C ILE A 75 17.88 23.06 -29.88
N GLY A 76 18.33 22.97 -31.12
CA GLY A 76 17.55 22.44 -32.24
C GLY A 76 17.12 20.99 -32.00
N VAL A 77 15.83 20.75 -32.19
CA VAL A 77 15.19 19.43 -32.14
C VAL A 77 15.02 18.92 -33.56
N ASP A 78 16.12 18.42 -34.14
CA ASP A 78 16.07 17.54 -35.31
C ASP A 78 16.69 16.19 -34.91
N ALA A 79 15.96 15.48 -34.06
CA ALA A 79 16.15 14.05 -33.87
C ALA A 79 14.78 13.40 -34.03
N LEU A 80 14.45 13.06 -35.27
CA LEU A 80 13.51 11.98 -35.57
C LEU A 80 14.14 10.71 -35.00
N ASP A 81 13.99 10.50 -33.69
CA ASP A 81 14.35 9.25 -33.05
C ASP A 81 13.38 8.21 -33.60
N SER A 82 13.88 7.45 -34.57
CA SER A 82 13.36 6.17 -34.99
C SER A 82 13.16 5.30 -33.76
N SER A 83 11.95 5.34 -33.22
CA SER A 83 11.42 4.33 -32.32
C SER A 83 11.34 3.04 -33.11
N THR A 84 12.46 2.33 -33.16
CA THR A 84 12.51 0.95 -33.59
C THR A 84 11.69 0.18 -32.56
N SER A 85 10.46 -0.17 -32.93
CA SER A 85 9.64 -1.14 -32.21
C SER A 85 10.40 -2.47 -32.17
N SER A 86 11.29 -2.62 -31.18
CA SER A 86 11.68 -3.94 -30.72
C SER A 86 10.39 -4.61 -30.25
N VAL A 87 10.11 -5.77 -30.82
CA VAL A 87 9.06 -6.67 -30.33
C VAL A 87 9.42 -6.97 -28.88
N GLU A 88 8.77 -6.25 -27.96
CA GLU A 88 9.03 -6.29 -26.53
C GLU A 88 8.66 -7.70 -26.06
N ALA A 89 9.67 -8.47 -25.64
CA ALA A 89 9.48 -9.80 -25.10
C ALA A 89 8.50 -9.73 -23.91
N PRO A 90 7.72 -10.79 -23.64
CA PRO A 90 6.83 -10.80 -22.49
C PRO A 90 7.60 -10.48 -21.20
N SER A 91 7.16 -9.44 -20.50
CA SER A 91 7.74 -9.00 -19.24
C SER A 91 7.46 -10.02 -18.15
N GLN A 92 8.53 -10.59 -17.58
CA GLN A 92 8.46 -11.60 -16.52
C GLN A 92 9.04 -11.04 -15.22
N PRO A 93 8.28 -11.07 -14.10
CA PRO A 93 8.79 -10.68 -12.80
C PRO A 93 9.95 -11.57 -12.35
N GLN A 94 11.02 -10.98 -11.81
CA GLN A 94 12.20 -11.75 -11.36
C GLN A 94 11.90 -12.51 -10.07
N LEU A 95 11.09 -11.92 -9.19
CA LEU A 95 10.64 -12.55 -7.95
C LEU A 95 9.71 -13.75 -8.17
N MET A 96 9.07 -13.85 -9.35
CA MET A 96 8.18 -14.95 -9.69
C MET A 96 8.35 -15.37 -11.16
N PRO A 97 9.45 -16.04 -11.54
CA PRO A 97 9.81 -16.30 -12.94
C PRO A 97 8.79 -17.12 -13.75
N GLY A 98 7.86 -17.79 -13.08
CA GLY A 98 6.76 -18.52 -13.73
C GLY A 98 5.57 -17.65 -14.12
N LEU A 99 5.54 -16.39 -13.69
CA LEU A 99 4.47 -15.44 -13.97
C LEU A 99 4.77 -14.68 -15.26
N THR A 100 3.84 -14.69 -16.19
CA THR A 100 3.94 -13.91 -17.44
C THR A 100 2.89 -12.81 -17.42
N LEU A 101 3.33 -11.56 -17.42
CA LEU A 101 2.41 -10.43 -17.46
C LEU A 101 1.87 -10.22 -18.89
N PRO A 102 0.67 -9.64 -19.05
CA PRO A 102 0.12 -9.34 -20.36
C PRO A 102 1.06 -8.50 -21.22
N ALA A 103 0.94 -8.63 -22.55
CA ALA A 103 1.78 -7.91 -23.49
C ALA A 103 1.70 -6.39 -23.26
N GLY A 104 2.85 -5.71 -23.30
CA GLY A 104 2.95 -4.28 -23.03
C GLY A 104 3.00 -3.92 -21.54
N ALA A 105 3.07 -4.90 -20.64
CA ALA A 105 3.40 -4.66 -19.24
C ALA A 105 4.80 -4.05 -19.10
N LYS A 106 4.93 -2.96 -18.33
CA LYS A 106 6.18 -2.22 -18.14
C LYS A 106 6.55 -2.16 -16.67
N LEU A 107 7.83 -2.39 -16.37
CA LEU A 107 8.35 -2.20 -15.02
C LEU A 107 8.31 -0.70 -14.69
N ALA A 108 7.52 -0.34 -13.69
CA ALA A 108 7.36 1.03 -13.24
C ALA A 108 8.36 1.39 -12.14
N ASN A 109 8.62 0.45 -11.23
CA ASN A 109 9.52 0.64 -10.10
C ASN A 109 9.98 -0.71 -9.54
N GLU A 110 11.13 -0.76 -8.87
CA GLU A 110 11.63 -1.98 -8.23
C GLU A 110 12.57 -1.69 -7.06
N GLN A 111 12.64 -2.66 -6.14
CA GLN A 111 13.72 -2.83 -5.20
C GLN A 111 14.28 -4.25 -5.37
N PRO A 112 15.50 -4.41 -5.90
CA PRO A 112 16.04 -5.72 -6.26
C PRO A 112 15.98 -6.73 -5.12
N GLY A 113 15.30 -7.85 -5.36
CA GLY A 113 15.14 -8.94 -4.40
C GLY A 113 14.04 -8.74 -3.35
N GLU A 114 13.39 -7.58 -3.30
CA GLU A 114 12.31 -7.30 -2.34
C GLU A 114 10.96 -7.11 -3.03
N TRP A 115 10.85 -6.21 -4.02
CA TRP A 115 9.58 -6.00 -4.71
C TRP A 115 9.76 -5.40 -6.11
N GLU A 116 8.75 -5.61 -6.94
CA GLU A 116 8.65 -5.11 -8.32
C GLU A 116 7.23 -4.60 -8.54
N GLN A 117 7.10 -3.43 -9.17
CA GLN A 117 5.82 -2.84 -9.55
C GLN A 117 5.74 -2.69 -11.06
N TRP A 118 4.68 -3.25 -11.64
CA TRP A 118 4.45 -3.33 -13.07
C TRP A 118 3.16 -2.62 -13.45
N ILE A 119 3.19 -1.80 -14.49
CA ILE A 119 1.99 -1.23 -15.12
C ILE A 119 1.56 -2.17 -16.25
N VAL A 120 0.33 -2.68 -16.17
CA VAL A 120 -0.28 -3.58 -17.14
C VAL A 120 -1.37 -2.81 -17.88
N GLN A 121 -1.30 -2.76 -19.22
CA GLN A 121 -2.23 -1.97 -20.05
C GLN A 121 -3.65 -2.55 -20.11
N ALA A 122 -3.89 -3.72 -19.52
CA ALA A 122 -5.21 -4.31 -19.37
C ALA A 122 -5.93 -3.74 -18.13
N GLY A 123 -7.26 -3.77 -18.15
CA GLY A 123 -8.06 -3.36 -17.01
C GLY A 123 -7.86 -4.28 -15.79
N TYR A 124 -8.23 -3.78 -14.60
CA TYR A 124 -8.09 -4.53 -13.34
C TYR A 124 -8.73 -5.93 -13.37
N SER A 125 -10.00 -6.05 -13.81
CA SER A 125 -10.70 -7.34 -13.81
C SER A 125 -10.03 -8.37 -14.73
N GLU A 126 -9.64 -7.94 -15.94
CA GLU A 126 -8.95 -8.81 -16.91
C GLU A 126 -7.59 -9.24 -16.37
N THR A 127 -6.83 -8.31 -15.79
CA THR A 127 -5.54 -8.59 -15.17
C THR A 127 -5.68 -9.60 -14.02
N VAL A 128 -6.70 -9.46 -13.18
CA VAL A 128 -6.95 -10.40 -12.07
C VAL A 128 -7.27 -11.80 -12.60
N ASP A 129 -8.11 -11.92 -13.64
CA ASP A 129 -8.47 -13.20 -14.22
C ASP A 129 -7.27 -13.89 -14.89
N ASP A 130 -6.42 -13.13 -15.58
CA ASP A 130 -5.16 -13.63 -16.17
C ASP A 130 -4.18 -14.11 -15.10
N LEU A 131 -4.02 -13.36 -14.01
CA LEU A 131 -3.16 -13.76 -12.90
C LEU A 131 -3.68 -15.04 -12.22
N ARG A 132 -5.00 -15.15 -11.97
CA ARG A 132 -5.58 -16.36 -11.35
C ARG A 132 -5.32 -17.64 -12.13
N GLN A 133 -5.27 -17.56 -13.46
CA GLN A 133 -5.00 -18.72 -14.32
C GLN A 133 -3.55 -19.20 -14.25
N GLN A 134 -2.62 -18.29 -13.95
CA GLN A 134 -1.18 -18.56 -13.93
C GLN A 134 -0.65 -18.88 -12.52
N LEU A 135 -1.22 -18.25 -11.49
CA LEU A 135 -0.77 -18.41 -10.12
C LEU A 135 -1.11 -19.80 -9.57
N PRO A 136 -0.22 -20.43 -8.79
CA PRO A 136 -0.45 -21.75 -8.18
C PRO A 136 -1.39 -21.66 -6.96
N ILE A 137 -2.60 -21.14 -7.15
CA ILE A 137 -3.60 -20.96 -6.10
C ILE A 137 -3.93 -22.31 -5.45
N GLY A 138 -3.89 -22.35 -4.12
CA GLY A 138 -4.12 -23.57 -3.35
C GLY A 138 -2.92 -24.54 -3.35
N ARG A 139 -1.77 -24.17 -3.93
CA ARG A 139 -0.57 -25.00 -4.00
C ARG A 139 0.67 -24.22 -3.52
N PRO A 140 1.69 -24.93 -3.01
CA PRO A 140 2.96 -24.30 -2.70
C PRO A 140 3.64 -23.70 -3.94
N TYR A 141 4.39 -22.62 -3.75
CA TYR A 141 5.25 -22.01 -4.76
C TYR A 141 6.65 -21.82 -4.19
N ASP A 142 7.69 -22.31 -4.86
CA ASP A 142 9.08 -22.19 -4.40
C ASP A 142 9.29 -22.61 -2.91
N GLY A 143 8.61 -23.70 -2.50
CA GLY A 143 8.64 -24.18 -1.12
C GLY A 143 7.76 -23.39 -0.13
N LEU A 144 7.20 -22.25 -0.53
CA LEU A 144 6.30 -21.43 0.27
C LEU A 144 4.87 -21.99 0.22
N ALA A 145 4.27 -22.25 1.39
CA ALA A 145 2.91 -22.74 1.49
C ALA A 145 1.89 -21.68 1.05
N TRP A 146 0.84 -22.09 0.33
CA TRP A 146 -0.29 -21.21 0.02
C TRP A 146 -0.94 -20.65 1.28
N CYS A 147 -1.11 -19.33 1.35
CA CYS A 147 -1.81 -18.66 2.45
C CYS A 147 -3.28 -18.41 2.07
N SER A 148 -3.52 -17.39 1.23
CA SER A 148 -4.86 -16.89 0.93
C SER A 148 -4.88 -16.06 -0.35
N GLU A 149 -6.09 -15.99 -0.92
CA GLU A 149 -6.49 -14.91 -1.81
C GLU A 149 -7.38 -13.97 -0.99
N PHE A 150 -7.06 -12.68 -1.01
CA PHE A 150 -7.79 -11.66 -0.28
C PHE A 150 -8.18 -10.53 -1.23
N VAL A 151 -9.48 -10.24 -1.27
CA VAL A 151 -10.05 -9.13 -2.04
C VAL A 151 -10.49 -8.05 -1.05
N PHE A 152 -10.02 -6.84 -1.23
CA PHE A 152 -10.38 -5.71 -0.36
C PHE A 152 -10.60 -4.44 -1.15
N ALA A 153 -11.52 -3.61 -0.67
CA ALA A 153 -11.74 -2.28 -1.18
C ALA A 153 -11.00 -1.27 -0.29
N LYS A 154 -10.33 -0.29 -0.91
CA LYS A 154 -9.74 0.86 -0.25
C LYS A 154 -10.31 2.13 -0.87
N GLU A 155 -10.73 3.06 -0.02
CA GLU A 155 -11.16 4.38 -0.47
C GLU A 155 -9.94 5.27 -0.74
N VAL A 156 -9.84 5.81 -1.96
CA VAL A 156 -8.81 6.76 -2.39
C VAL A 156 -9.54 7.92 -3.03
N ASP A 157 -9.35 9.13 -2.49
CA ASP A 157 -10.01 10.35 -2.95
C ASP A 157 -11.55 10.27 -3.06
N GLY A 158 -12.18 9.49 -2.17
CA GLY A 158 -13.63 9.30 -2.14
C GLY A 158 -14.16 8.25 -3.11
N GLU A 159 -13.28 7.58 -3.86
CA GLU A 159 -13.62 6.46 -4.73
C GLU A 159 -13.16 5.14 -4.12
N SER A 160 -13.98 4.09 -4.26
CA SER A 160 -13.63 2.75 -3.81
C SER A 160 -12.81 2.03 -4.89
N HIS A 161 -11.57 1.67 -4.57
CA HIS A 161 -10.68 0.88 -5.42
C HIS A 161 -10.58 -0.54 -4.87
N GLU A 162 -10.79 -1.54 -5.72
CA GLU A 162 -10.68 -2.95 -5.36
C GLU A 162 -9.25 -3.45 -5.58
N PHE A 163 -8.76 -4.27 -4.67
CA PHE A 163 -7.42 -4.85 -4.69
C PHE A 163 -7.57 -6.35 -4.50
N THR A 164 -6.82 -7.13 -5.29
CA THR A 164 -6.71 -8.58 -5.08
C THR A 164 -5.28 -8.91 -4.72
N ARG A 165 -5.09 -9.66 -3.64
CA ARG A 165 -3.77 -10.12 -3.19
C ARG A 165 -3.76 -11.64 -3.03
N TRP A 166 -2.74 -12.27 -3.60
CA TRP A 166 -2.40 -13.69 -3.39
C TRP A 166 -1.11 -13.77 -2.57
N THR A 167 -1.05 -14.71 -1.63
CA THR A 167 0.08 -14.82 -0.69
C THR A 167 0.52 -16.26 -0.48
N TRP A 168 1.83 -16.45 -0.34
CA TRP A 168 2.48 -17.70 0.01
C TRP A 168 3.59 -17.44 1.05
N GLY A 169 3.78 -18.34 2.01
CA GLY A 169 4.98 -18.36 2.83
C GLY A 169 4.76 -18.41 4.34
N THR A 170 5.60 -17.69 5.07
CA THR A 170 5.66 -17.65 6.54
C THR A 170 5.99 -16.23 7.01
N GLU A 171 6.14 -16.02 8.32
CA GLU A 171 6.60 -14.73 8.84
C GLU A 171 8.02 -14.36 8.36
N ALA A 172 8.88 -15.35 8.15
CA ALA A 172 10.28 -15.12 7.75
C ALA A 172 10.46 -14.90 6.24
N ASP A 173 9.50 -15.34 5.42
CA ASP A 173 9.57 -15.29 3.95
C ASP A 173 8.14 -15.33 3.42
N LEU A 174 7.60 -14.17 3.05
CA LEU A 174 6.26 -14.01 2.49
C LEU A 174 6.38 -13.50 1.05
N LEU A 175 5.93 -14.30 0.09
CA LEU A 175 5.72 -13.89 -1.29
C LEU A 175 4.27 -13.40 -1.45
N SER A 176 4.10 -12.24 -2.06
CA SER A 176 2.79 -11.71 -2.42
C SER A 176 2.73 -11.22 -3.86
N VAL A 177 1.58 -11.41 -4.49
CA VAL A 177 1.22 -10.78 -5.75
C VAL A 177 -0.03 -9.95 -5.48
N THR A 178 0.01 -8.66 -5.78
CA THR A 178 -1.12 -7.74 -5.60
C THR A 178 -1.47 -7.13 -6.95
N ALA A 179 -2.75 -7.17 -7.33
CA ALA A 179 -3.29 -6.43 -8.46
C ALA A 179 -4.20 -5.31 -7.95
N SER A 180 -4.11 -4.14 -8.57
CA SER A 180 -4.96 -2.98 -8.28
C SER A 180 -5.28 -2.18 -9.55
N PRO A 181 -6.37 -1.40 -9.59
CA PRO A 181 -6.57 -0.42 -10.64
C PRO A 181 -5.47 0.66 -10.57
N GLY A 182 -5.11 1.23 -11.73
CA GLY A 182 -4.24 2.38 -11.81
C GLY A 182 -4.78 3.59 -11.02
N ALA A 183 -3.88 4.33 -10.37
CA ALA A 183 -4.28 5.43 -9.47
C ALA A 183 -4.95 6.62 -10.20
N VAL A 184 -4.58 6.87 -11.46
CA VAL A 184 -5.04 8.04 -12.23
C VAL A 184 -6.07 7.65 -13.30
N GLU A 185 -5.82 6.54 -13.99
CA GLU A 185 -6.65 6.07 -15.10
C GLU A 185 -7.04 4.62 -14.83
N LYS A 186 -8.34 4.34 -14.75
CA LYS A 186 -8.90 2.98 -14.51
C LYS A 186 -8.74 2.05 -15.73
N GLU A 187 -8.06 2.51 -16.76
CA GLU A 187 -7.84 1.79 -18.01
C GLU A 187 -6.65 0.83 -17.92
N HIS A 188 -5.79 0.97 -16.91
CA HIS A 188 -4.69 0.06 -16.64
C HIS A 188 -4.77 -0.52 -15.22
N ALA A 189 -4.05 -1.62 -15.02
CA ALA A 189 -3.83 -2.23 -13.72
C ALA A 189 -2.37 -2.07 -13.30
N GLU A 190 -2.15 -2.04 -12.00
CA GLU A 190 -0.83 -2.16 -11.41
C GLU A 190 -0.71 -3.54 -10.77
N VAL A 191 0.38 -4.23 -11.07
CA VAL A 191 0.72 -5.53 -10.49
C VAL A 191 2.00 -5.36 -9.69
N MET A 192 1.92 -5.64 -8.39
CA MET A 192 3.07 -5.63 -7.50
C MET A 192 3.39 -7.06 -7.09
N VAL A 193 4.64 -7.48 -7.30
CA VAL A 193 5.18 -8.74 -6.79
C VAL A 193 6.16 -8.38 -5.68
N SER A 194 6.00 -8.93 -4.48
CA SER A 194 6.91 -8.68 -3.35
C SER A 194 7.29 -9.97 -2.65
N ARG A 195 8.51 -10.05 -2.13
CA ARG A 195 9.02 -11.13 -1.29
C ARG A 195 9.81 -10.53 -0.14
N GLU A 196 9.21 -10.52 1.04
CA GLU A 196 9.79 -9.92 2.24
C GLU A 196 9.29 -10.63 3.51
N PRO A 197 9.99 -10.52 4.65
CA PRO A 197 9.45 -10.95 5.93
C PRO A 197 8.15 -10.18 6.27
N SER A 198 7.20 -10.83 6.93
CA SER A 198 5.94 -10.21 7.36
C SER A 198 5.65 -10.53 8.81
N ASP A 199 5.42 -9.50 9.63
CA ASP A 199 5.11 -9.65 11.06
C ASP A 199 3.90 -10.57 11.33
N SER A 200 2.98 -10.69 10.37
CA SER A 200 1.81 -11.56 10.46
C SER A 200 1.93 -12.86 9.65
N GLY A 201 2.97 -12.97 8.81
CA GLY A 201 3.12 -14.07 7.85
C GLY A 201 1.86 -14.29 7.01
N CYS A 202 1.49 -15.56 6.83
CA CYS A 202 0.17 -15.91 6.29
C CYS A 202 -0.92 -15.44 7.26
N VAL A 203 -1.67 -14.40 6.89
CA VAL A 203 -2.94 -14.07 7.56
C VAL A 203 -3.90 -15.25 7.32
N ARG A 204 -4.15 -16.04 8.35
CA ARG A 204 -5.10 -17.18 8.32
C ARG A 204 -6.50 -16.76 8.71
#